data_AF-A0A0C2XY47-F1
#
_entry.id   AF-A0A0C2XY47-F1
#
_cell.length_a   1.000
_cell.length_b   1.000
_cell.length_c   1.000
_cell.angle_alpha   90.00
_cell.angle_beta   90.00
_cell.angle_gamma   90.00
#
_symmetry.space_group_name_H-M   'P 1'
#
loop_
_entity.id
_entity.type
_entity.pdbx_description
1 polymer ?
#
loop_
_entity_poly.entity_id
_entity_poly.type
_entity_poly.pdbx_seq_one_letter_code
_entity_poly.pdbx_strand_id
1 'polypeptide(L)' 'IADQDGPKVADKFYEYLSGAGGDDGSQGIISIDHSARALHYAVQSLRSEGVPLQRWVPFIHLGQ' A
#
# COMPACT_ATOMS: atom_id res chain seq x y z
N ILE A 1 -8.41 13.83 14.54
CA ILE A 1 -7.08 13.21 14.42
C ILE A 1 -6.83 13.03 12.92
N ALA A 2 -5.80 13.66 12.36
CA ALA A 2 -5.47 13.51 10.95
C ALA A 2 -4.37 12.47 10.85
N ASP A 3 -4.63 11.37 10.16
CA ASP A 3 -3.58 10.42 9.77
C ASP A 3 -2.79 11.05 8.63
N GLN A 4 -1.60 11.54 8.97
CA GLN A 4 -0.68 12.16 8.02
C GLN A 4 -0.06 11.16 7.04
N ASP A 5 -0.08 9.86 7.36
CA ASP A 5 0.47 8.80 6.50
C ASP A 5 -0.58 8.20 5.57
N GLY A 6 -1.86 8.32 5.94
CA GLY A 6 -3.01 7.81 5.18
C GLY A 6 -2.97 8.13 3.68
N PRO A 7 -2.81 9.40 3.26
CA PRO A 7 -2.72 9.75 1.84
C PRO A 7 -1.58 9.03 1.11
N LYS A 8 -0.40 8.96 1.73
CA LYS A 8 0.77 8.31 1.15
C LYS A 8 0.60 6.79 1.01
N VAL A 9 0.01 6.16 2.03
CA VAL A 9 -0.29 4.73 2.01
C VAL A 9 -1.31 4.42 0.92
N ALA A 10 -2.37 5.23 0.80
CA ALA A 10 -3.38 5.08 -0.24
C ALA A 10 -2.78 5.22 -1.65
N ASP A 11 -1.93 6.23 -1.88
CA ASP A 11 -1.27 6.43 -3.17
C ASP A 11 -0.44 5.19 -3.56
N LYS A 12 0.43 4.72 -2.66
CA LYS A 12 1.27 3.54 -2.91
C LYS A 12 0.46 2.26 -3.10
N PHE A 13 -0.64 2.11 -2.36
CA PHE A 13 -1.54 0.97 -2.47
C PHE A 13 -2.21 0.91 -3.84
N TYR A 14 -2.83 2.01 -4.30
CA TYR A 14 -3.49 2.04 -5.60
C TYR A 14 -2.50 2.08 -6.78
N GLU A 15 -1.32 2.66 -6.62
CA GLU A 15 -0.21 2.55 -7.58
C GLU A 15 0.20 1.09 -7.81
N TYR A 16 0.26 0.29 -6.73
CA TYR A 16 0.54 -1.15 -6.83
C TYR A 16 -0.58 -1.90 -7.56
N LEU A 17 -1.84 -1.66 -7.17
CA LEU A 17 -3.01 -2.36 -7.73
C LEU A 17 -3.29 -2.02 -9.19
N SER A 18 -2.97 -0.80 -9.63
CA SER A 18 -3.18 -0.36 -11.01
C SER A 18 -2.15 -0.92 -12.01
N GLY A 19 -1.17 -1.70 -11.54
CA GLY A 19 -0.10 -2.24 -12.37
C GLY A 19 1.01 -1.22 -12.68
N ALA A 20 0.99 -0.02 -12.07
CA ALA A 20 2.07 0.96 -12.22
C ALA A 20 3.34 0.56 -11.43
N GLY A 21 3.18 -0.29 -10.39
CA GLY A 21 4.28 -0.80 -9.56
C GLY A 21 4.43 -2.32 -9.50
N GLY A 22 3.66 -3.08 -10.30
CA GLY A 22 3.68 -4.55 -10.34
C GLY A 22 4.25 -5.08 -11.66
N ASP A 23 5.00 -6.18 -11.59
CA ASP A 23 5.71 -6.82 -12.72
C ASP A 23 4.77 -7.47 -13.78
N ASP A 24 3.45 -7.38 -13.60
CA ASP A 24 2.46 -8.19 -14.33
C ASP A 24 1.96 -7.57 -15.65
N GLY A 25 2.45 -6.39 -16.04
CA GLY A 25 2.15 -5.78 -17.35
C GLY A 25 0.66 -5.43 -17.60
N SER A 26 -0.22 -5.70 -16.64
CA SER A 26 -1.67 -5.42 -16.70
C SER A 26 -1.94 -3.95 -16.37
N GLN A 27 -1.51 -3.04 -17.23
CA GLN A 27 -1.82 -1.62 -17.07
C GLN A 27 -3.33 -1.38 -17.19
N GLY A 28 -3.94 -0.85 -16.13
CA GLY A 28 -5.32 -0.34 -16.16
C GLY A 28 -6.41 -1.27 -15.63
N ILE A 29 -6.09 -2.51 -15.24
CA ILE A 29 -7.03 -3.37 -14.50
C ILE A 29 -6.62 -3.39 -13.04
N ILE A 30 -7.48 -2.86 -12.17
CA ILE A 30 -7.33 -3.02 -10.71
C ILE A 30 -7.69 -4.46 -10.37
N SER A 31 -6.70 -5.33 -10.25
CA SER A 31 -6.87 -6.66 -9.67
C SER A 31 -6.73 -6.55 -8.15
N ILE A 32 -7.80 -6.84 -7.43
CA ILE A 32 -7.80 -6.89 -5.96
C ILE A 32 -7.08 -8.12 -5.41
N ASP A 33 -6.74 -9.10 -6.25
CA ASP A 33 -6.06 -10.35 -5.85
C ASP A 33 -4.69 -10.09 -5.19
N HIS A 34 -4.13 -8.90 -5.43
CA HIS A 34 -2.87 -8.45 -4.86
C HIS A 34 -3.02 -7.42 -3.74
N SER A 35 -4.21 -7.21 -3.16
CA SER A 35 -4.44 -6.20 -2.11
C SER A 35 -3.58 -6.40 -0.86
N ALA A 36 -3.36 -7.64 -0.43
CA ALA A 36 -2.48 -7.92 0.70
C ALA A 36 -1.03 -7.48 0.40
N ARG A 37 -0.56 -7.73 -0.82
CA ARG A 37 0.79 -7.37 -1.27
C ARG A 37 0.93 -5.86 -1.49
N ALA A 38 -0.11 -5.22 -2.04
CA ALA A 38 -0.18 -3.78 -2.19
C ALA A 38 -0.05 -3.06 -0.84
N LEU A 39 -0.76 -3.55 0.20
CA LEU A 39 -0.66 -2.97 1.53
C LEU A 39 0.73 -3.19 2.13
N HIS A 40 1.28 -4.40 1.98
CA HIS A 40 2.65 -4.68 2.42
C HIS A 40 3.66 -3.70 1.80
N TYR A 41 3.58 -3.46 0.50
CA TYR A 41 4.44 -2.51 -0.21
C TYR A 41 4.28 -1.07 0.31
N ALA A 42 3.03 -0.62 0.48
CA ALA A 42 2.74 0.71 0.99
C ALA A 42 3.30 0.93 2.41
N VAL A 43 3.08 -0.02 3.33
CA VAL A 43 3.60 0.03 4.70
C VAL A 43 5.13 -0.08 4.74
N GLN A 44 5.71 -0.91 3.87
CA GLN A 44 7.16 -1.05 3.75
C GLN A 44 7.82 0.27 3.35
N SER A 45 7.16 1.13 2.57
CA SER A 45 7.69 2.46 2.24
C SER A 45 7.85 3.34 3.48
N LEU A 46 6.84 3.36 4.38
CA LEU A 46 6.92 4.11 5.65
C LEU A 46 8.03 3.56 6.54
N ARG A 47 8.17 2.24 6.61
CA ARG A 47 9.24 1.58 7.37
C ARG A 47 10.63 1.96 6.85
N SER A 48 10.82 1.96 5.53
CA SER A 48 12.10 2.32 4.89
C SER A 48 12.47 3.79 5.12
N GLU A 49 11.49 4.66 5.35
CA GLU A 49 11.69 6.08 5.68
C GLU A 49 11.91 6.34 7.17
N GLY A 50 11.92 5.30 8.01
CA GLY A 50 12.12 5.45 9.45
C GLY A 50 10.91 5.99 10.20
N VAL A 51 9.71 5.90 9.62
CA VAL A 51 8.47 6.29 10.30
C VAL A 51 8.26 5.39 11.53
N PRO A 52 7.96 5.95 12.72
CA PRO A 52 7.75 5.18 13.95
C PRO A 52 6.72 4.05 13.79
N LEU A 53 7.00 2.91 14.41
CA LEU A 53 6.16 1.70 14.36
C LEU A 53 4.67 1.99 14.60
N GLN A 54 4.33 2.86 15.56
CA GLN A 54 2.94 3.14 15.91
C GLN A 54 2.13 3.79 14.78
N ARG A 55 2.81 4.40 13.80
CA ARG A 55 2.15 5.11 12.69
C ARG A 55 1.82 4.20 11.53
N TRP A 56 2.50 3.08 11.36
CA TRP A 56 2.26 2.18 10.22
C TRP A 56 1.69 0.80 10.59
N VAL A 57 1.80 0.37 11.86
CA VAL A 57 1.13 -0.85 12.36
C VAL A 57 -0.40 -0.84 12.19
N PRO A 58 -1.12 0.29 12.32
CA PRO A 58 -2.58 0.30 12.17
C PRO A 58 -3.09 -0.05 10.77
N PHE A 59 -2.24 0.04 9.74
CA PHE A 59 -2.61 -0.35 8.38
C PHE A 59 -2.62 -1.88 8.25
N ILE A 60 -3.81 -2.46 8.41
CA ILE A 60 -4.04 -3.91 8.32
C ILE A 60 -4.88 -4.26 7.09
N HIS A 61 -4.58 -5.39 6.47
CA HIS A 61 -5.41 -5.96 5.41
C HIS A 61 -6.36 -6.98 6.02
N LEU A 62 -7.66 -6.85 5.73
CA LEU A 62 -8.69 -7.81 6.12
C LEU A 62 -9.40 -8.27 4.85
N GLY A 63 -9.24 -9.53 4.49
CA GLY A 63 -9.74 -10.08 3.23
C GLY A 63 -9.04 -11.38 2.85
N GLN A 64 -9.50 -11.99 1.75
CA GLN A 64 -8.81 -13.09 1.06
C GLN A 64 -8.12 -12.56 -0.18
#